data_AF-A0A5J4DRV3-F1
#
_entry.id   AF-A0A5J4DRV3-F1
#
_cell.length_a   1.000
_cell.length_b   1.000
_cell.length_c   1.000
_cell.angle_alpha   90.00
_cell.angle_beta   90.00
_cell.angle_gamma   90.00
#
_symmetry.space_group_name_H-M   'P 1'
#
loop_
_entity.id
_entity.type
_entity.pdbx_description
1 polymer ?
#
loop_
_entity_poly.entity_id
_entity_poly.type
_entity_poly.pdbx_seq_one_letter_code
_entity_poly.pdbx_strand_id
1 'polypeptide(L)' 'MKELRKKHCLKCKKNIRTYELHKIVIYVVDDKFTDHHYEHVECPDKFTV' A
#
# COMPACT_ATOMS: atom_id res chain seq x y z
N MET A 1 4.54 -7.56 22.75
CA MET A 1 4.09 -6.38 21.97
C MET A 1 3.99 -6.82 20.52
N LYS A 2 2.78 -6.84 19.95
CA LYS A 2 2.55 -7.32 18.57
C LYS A 2 3.31 -6.37 17.63
N GLU A 3 4.33 -6.86 16.93
CA GLU A 3 4.93 -6.09 15.84
C GLU A 3 3.80 -5.74 14.87
N LEU A 4 3.38 -4.48 14.83
CA LEU A 4 2.55 -4.00 13.73
C LEU A 4 3.42 -4.20 12.48
N ARG A 5 3.05 -5.17 11.63
CA ARG A 5 3.68 -5.38 10.33
C ARG A 5 3.86 -4.01 9.69
N LYS A 6 5.12 -3.61 9.48
CA LYS A 6 5.46 -2.29 8.96
C LYS A 6 4.77 -2.15 7.60
N LYS A 7 3.82 -1.21 7.50
CA LYS A 7 3.15 -0.91 6.24
C LYS A 7 4.11 -0.08 5.40
N HIS A 8 4.47 -0.58 4.22
CA HIS A 8 5.32 0.15 3.28
C HIS A 8 4.48 0.66 2.11
N CYS A 9 4.66 1.92 1.76
CA CYS A 9 4.01 2.51 0.60
C CYS A 9 4.63 1.95 -0.69
N LEU A 10 3.81 1.38 -1.57
CA LEU A 10 4.25 0.80 -2.83
C LEU A 10 4.87 1.84 -3.77
N LYS A 11 4.40 3.09 -3.71
CA LYS A 11 4.81 4.19 -4.59
C LYS A 11 6.12 4.85 -4.14
N CYS A 12 6.20 5.34 -2.89
CA CYS A 12 7.37 6.08 -2.40
C CYS A 12 8.38 5.23 -1.62
N LYS A 13 8.08 3.94 -1.38
CA LYS A 13 8.89 2.99 -0.61
C LYS A 13 9.15 3.36 0.86
N LYS A 14 8.54 4.44 1.36
CA LYS A 14 8.61 4.85 2.76
C LYS A 14 7.64 4.03 3.63
N ASN A 15 7.96 3.95 4.91
CA ASN A 15 7.03 3.43 5.92
C ASN A 15 5.80 4.34 6.03
N ILE A 16 4.63 3.73 6.17
CA ILE A 16 3.38 4.40 6.52
C ILE A 16 3.27 4.39 8.05
N ARG A 17 3.22 5.58 8.66
CA ARG A 17 3.06 5.75 10.10
C ARG A 17 1.61 5.54 10.51
N THR A 18 1.37 5.26 11.79
CA THR A 18 0.03 4.96 12.34
C THR A 18 -1.00 6.05 12.08
N TYR A 19 -0.58 7.32 12.00
CA TYR A 19 -1.45 8.48 11.81
C TYR A 19 -1.54 8.96 10.34
N GLU A 20 -0.88 8.27 9.41
CA GLU A 20 -0.86 8.64 7.99
C GLU A 20 -2.04 7.99 7.24
N LEU A 21 -2.75 8.81 6.45
CA LEU A 21 -3.77 8.32 5.54
C LEU A 21 -3.13 7.48 4.42
N HIS A 22 -3.71 6.31 4.20
CA HIS A 22 -3.24 5.38 3.18
C HIS A 22 -4.42 4.61 2.60
N LYS A 23 -4.29 4.23 1.33
CA LYS A 23 -5.21 3.32 0.65
C LYS A 23 -4.67 1.89 0.69
N ILE A 24 -5.57 0.93 0.76
CA ILE A 24 -5.26 -0.49 0.61
C ILE A 24 -5.52 -0.84 -0.86
N VAL A 25 -4.52 -1.39 -1.53
CA VAL A 25 -4.57 -1.81 -2.93
C VAL A 25 -4.53 -3.34 -2.96
N ILE A 26 -5.49 -3.94 -3.64
CA ILE A 26 -5.58 -5.38 -3.86
C ILE A 26 -5.70 -5.58 -5.36
N TYR A 27 -4.86 -6.44 -5.93
CA TYR A 27 -4.96 -6.83 -7.33
C TYR A 27 -5.76 -8.12 -7.45
N VAL A 28 -6.41 -8.29 -8.60
CA VAL A 28 -7.08 -9.54 -8.97
C VAL A 28 -6.31 -10.12 -10.15
N VAL A 29 -5.81 -11.34 -9.98
CA VAL A 29 -5.09 -12.11 -11.02
C VAL A 29 -5.68 -13.51 -11.06
N ASP A 30 -6.06 -13.98 -12.25
CA ASP A 30 -6.73 -15.28 -12.43
C ASP A 30 -7.90 -15.51 -11.45
N ASP A 31 -8.79 -14.51 -11.34
CA ASP A 31 -9.95 -14.49 -10.44
C ASP A 31 -9.60 -14.65 -8.93
N LYS A 32 -8.33 -14.46 -8.55
CA LYS A 32 -7.86 -14.54 -7.16
C LYS A 32 -7.33 -13.19 -6.68
N PHE A 33 -7.64 -12.85 -5.42
CA PHE A 33 -7.10 -11.66 -4.76
C PHE A 33 -5.64 -11.87 -4.35
N THR A 34 -4.78 -10.90 -4.66
CA THR A 34 -3.39 -10.87 -4.18
C THR A 34 -3.32 -10.39 -2.73
N ASP A 35 -2.12 -10.42 -2.15
CA ASP A 35 -1.84 -9.78 -0.86
C ASP A 35 -2.23 -8.29 -0.82
N HIS A 36 -2.44 -7.78 0.40
CA HIS A 36 -2.71 -6.37 0.65
C HIS A 36 -1.47 -5.52 0.43
N HIS A 37 -1.55 -4.57 -0.50
CA HIS A 37 -0.57 -3.53 -0.72
C HIS A 37 -1.08 -2.21 -0.14
N TYR A 38 -0.16 -1.29 0.17
CA TYR A 38 -0.51 -0.01 0.80
C TYR A 38 0.11 1.14 0.01
N GLU A 39 -0.60 2.25 -0.10
CA GLU A 39 -0.09 3.47 -0.73
C GLU A 39 -0.50 4.69 0.09
N HIS A 40 0.39 5.66 0.27
CA HIS A 40 0.00 6.98 0.82
C HIS A 40 -0.99 7.65 -0.12
N VAL A 41 -2.00 8.31 0.44
CA VAL A 41 -2.99 9.06 -0.35
C VAL A 41 -2.33 10.18 -1.16
N GLU A 42 -1.25 10.77 -0.64
CA GLU A 42 -0.51 11.87 -1.27
C GLU A 42 0.54 11.42 -2.28
N CYS A 43 0.78 10.10 -2.43
CA CYS A 43 1.77 9.65 -3.41
C CYS A 43 1.25 9.92 -4.83
N PRO A 44 2.02 10.62 -5.67
CA PRO A 44 1.59 10.96 -7.02
C PRO A 44 1.37 9.70 -7.83
N ASP A 45 0.21 9.62 -8.49
CA ASP A 45 -0.09 8.53 -9.40
C ASP A 45 0.76 8.66 -10.67
N LYS A 46 1.90 7.96 -10.69
CA LYS A 46 2.53 7.61 -11.97
C LYS A 46 1.71 6.49 -12.60
N PHE A 47 0.63 6.85 -13.30
CA PHE A 47 0.00 5.94 -14.25
C PHE A 47 0.94 5.85 -15.46
N THR A 48 1.79 4.82 -15.49
CA THR A 48 2.38 4.35 -16.75
C THR A 48 1.54 3.17 -17.19
N VAL A 49 0.77 3.38 -18.26
CA VAL A 49 -0.04 2.37 -18.95
C VAL A 49 0.88 1.36 -19.63
#